data_AF-A0A820US70-F1
#
_entry.id   AF-A0A820US70-F1
#
_cell.length_a   1.000
_cell.length_b   1.000
_cell.length_c   1.000
_cell.angle_alpha   90.00
_cell.angle_beta   90.00
_cell.angle_gamma   90.00
#
_symmetry.space_group_name_H-M   'P 1'
#
loop_
_entity.id
_entity.type
_entity.pdbx_description
1 polymer ?
#
loop_
_entity_poly.entity_id
_entity_poly.type
_entity_poly.pdbx_seq_one_letter_code
_entity_poly.pdbx_strand_id
1 'polypeptide(L)'
;QQDILPSSISQLHIIIELALQIFYTVTNDLVELKDMTTMCIKDFLRSNTKKQADDDGTNNDYRMLYQKEFFMQVLNSVYTRSMSIPKFLDTHTADEETTDNSSKMSNINNNARDLPLSAKFLLIAIYLATQNPIKYDLMLYDKQSQGKKSRRAKIMYKRTQLESSKIEYLPLSSNKPISLNRLLAIHCSLQGDSLPLTTQIYTQLSLLTSMRLIELVGSSNETGIINLNEPKYRCTSSSDYIRRLAASIDFKIDDLILV
;
A
#
# COMPACT_ATOMS: atom_id res chain seq x y z
N GLN A 1 10.09 -5.19 52.97
CA GLN A 1 9.24 -4.61 51.92
C GLN A 1 9.87 -3.34 51.29
N GLN A 2 11.21 -3.26 51.11
CA GLN A 2 11.83 -2.00 50.66
C GLN A 2 13.03 -2.08 49.69
N ASP A 3 13.46 -3.26 49.21
CA ASP A 3 14.70 -3.35 48.39
C ASP A 3 14.51 -3.66 46.88
N ILE A 4 13.29 -3.64 46.33
CA ILE A 4 13.02 -4.00 44.92
C ILE A 4 13.07 -2.76 43.98
N LEU A 5 12.96 -1.54 44.52
CA LEU A 5 12.91 -0.31 43.72
C LEU A 5 14.18 0.04 42.92
N PRO A 6 15.42 -0.10 43.44
CA PRO A 6 16.59 0.44 42.74
C PRO A 6 16.92 -0.28 41.42
N SER A 7 16.60 -1.58 41.31
CA SER A 7 16.79 -2.33 40.06
C SER A 7 15.80 -1.90 38.96
N SER A 8 14.57 -1.54 39.35
CA SER A 8 13.53 -1.08 38.42
C SER A 8 13.85 0.30 37.81
N ILE A 9 14.50 1.19 38.57
CA ILE A 9 14.86 2.54 38.10
C ILE A 9 15.98 2.49 37.06
N SER A 10 17.02 1.67 37.29
CA SER A 10 18.09 1.47 36.32
C SER A 10 17.57 0.85 35.01
N GLN A 11 16.63 -0.08 35.10
CA GLN A 11 15.98 -0.66 33.92
C GLN A 11 15.14 0.37 33.14
N LEU A 12 14.40 1.25 33.84
CA LEU A 12 13.66 2.34 33.19
C LEU A 12 14.58 3.32 32.46
N HIS A 13 15.74 3.64 33.03
CA HIS A 13 16.71 4.53 32.40
C HIS A 13 17.23 3.96 31.07
N ILE A 14 17.61 2.68 31.05
CA ILE A 14 18.08 1.97 29.84
C ILE A 14 17.01 1.97 28.75
N ILE A 15 15.73 1.81 29.12
CA ILE A 15 14.62 1.78 28.17
C ILE A 15 14.35 3.15 27.59
N ILE A 16 14.43 4.21 28.40
CA ILE A 16 14.27 5.58 27.90
C ILE A 16 15.42 5.90 26.94
N GLU A 17 16.66 5.52 27.27
CA GLU A 17 17.81 5.71 26.38
C GLU A 17 17.62 4.95 25.05
N LEU A 18 17.16 3.70 25.10
CA LEU A 18 16.89 2.89 23.91
C LEU A 18 15.70 3.42 23.09
N ALA A 19 14.63 3.87 23.75
CA ALA A 19 13.48 4.50 23.11
C ALA A 19 13.89 5.80 22.40
N LEU A 20 14.71 6.62 23.06
CA LEU A 20 15.25 7.84 22.48
C LEU A 20 16.16 7.53 21.29
N GLN A 21 17.05 6.54 21.39
CA GLN A 21 17.93 6.15 20.29
C GLN A 21 17.15 5.73 19.03
N ILE A 22 16.00 5.07 19.20
CA ILE A 22 15.16 4.62 18.07
C ILE A 22 14.25 5.76 17.59
N PHE A 23 13.45 6.34 18.46
CA PHE A 23 12.41 7.30 18.07
C PHE A 23 12.94 8.68 17.69
N TYR A 24 14.03 9.15 18.31
CA TYR A 24 14.62 10.45 17.98
C TYR A 24 15.17 10.52 16.54
N THR A 25 15.46 9.35 15.93
CA THR A 25 15.85 9.32 14.51
C THR A 25 14.71 9.62 13.56
N VAL A 26 13.45 9.47 14.00
CA VAL A 26 12.25 9.60 13.16
C VAL A 26 11.41 10.82 13.55
N THR A 27 11.31 11.11 14.84
CA THR A 27 10.43 12.17 15.38
C THR A 27 11.16 13.07 16.37
N ASN A 28 11.04 14.38 16.17
CA ASN A 28 11.48 15.39 17.13
C ASN A 28 10.33 16.00 17.95
N ASP A 29 9.09 15.50 17.79
CA ASP A 29 7.95 15.97 18.58
C ASP A 29 7.97 15.33 19.98
N LEU A 30 8.08 16.18 21.00
CA LEU A 30 8.13 15.76 22.39
C LEU A 30 6.83 15.11 22.86
N VAL A 31 5.68 15.53 22.32
CA VAL A 31 4.37 14.96 22.71
C VAL A 31 4.25 13.53 22.20
N GLU A 32 4.54 13.31 20.92
CA GLU A 32 4.50 11.96 20.33
C GLU A 32 5.54 11.05 20.99
N LEU A 33 6.76 11.56 21.21
CA LEU A 33 7.82 10.81 21.88
C LEU A 33 7.42 10.40 23.30
N LYS A 34 6.77 11.30 24.05
CA LYS A 34 6.25 11.00 25.39
C LYS A 34 5.19 9.92 25.34
N ASP A 35 4.21 10.02 24.43
CA ASP A 35 3.11 9.06 24.34
C ASP A 35 3.60 7.65 23.95
N MET A 36 4.54 7.60 23.00
CA MET A 36 5.16 6.35 22.52
C MET A 36 6.04 5.71 23.60
N THR A 37 6.85 6.50 24.28
CA THR A 37 7.70 6.03 25.39
C THR A 37 6.86 5.57 26.57
N THR A 38 5.79 6.29 26.90
CA THR A 38 4.84 5.90 27.96
C THR A 38 4.17 4.56 27.66
N MET A 39 3.82 4.31 26.39
CA MET A 39 3.27 3.02 25.97
C MET A 39 4.28 1.88 26.11
N CYS A 40 5.53 2.09 25.67
CA CYS A 40 6.59 1.09 25.79
C CYS A 40 6.94 0.78 27.25
N ILE A 41 6.94 1.80 28.12
CA ILE A 41 7.15 1.62 29.55
C ILE A 41 6.01 0.80 30.18
N LYS A 42 4.75 1.08 29.83
CA LYS A 42 3.59 0.32 30.35
C LYS A 42 3.66 -1.17 29.99
N ASP A 43 4.03 -1.48 28.75
CA ASP A 43 4.20 -2.87 28.32
C ASP A 43 5.39 -3.56 29.01
N PHE A 44 6.51 -2.84 29.16
CA PHE A 44 7.68 -3.35 29.88
C PHE A 44 7.37 -3.68 31.35
N LEU A 45 6.71 -2.78 32.07
CA LEU A 45 6.31 -3.01 33.46
C LEU A 45 5.41 -4.25 33.56
N ARG A 46 4.52 -4.43 32.60
CA ARG A 46 3.64 -5.60 32.54
C ARG A 46 4.39 -6.89 32.23
N SER A 47 5.33 -6.88 31.29
CA SER A 47 6.17 -8.03 30.94
C SER A 47 7.01 -8.49 32.13
N ASN A 48 7.54 -7.56 32.91
CA ASN A 48 8.25 -7.87 34.15
C ASN A 48 7.34 -8.49 35.20
N THR A 49 6.10 -7.99 35.37
CA THR A 49 5.16 -8.58 36.34
C THR A 49 4.73 -10.01 35.97
N LYS A 50 4.65 -10.34 34.67
CA LYS A 50 4.36 -11.71 34.20
C LYS A 50 5.56 -12.64 34.38
N LYS A 51 6.77 -12.21 34.01
CA LYS A 51 8.00 -13.03 34.05
C LYS A 51 8.64 -13.19 35.42
N GLN A 52 8.19 -12.44 36.43
CA GLN A 52 8.62 -12.64 37.82
C GLN A 52 8.00 -13.90 38.46
N ALA A 53 7.06 -14.56 37.78
CA ALA A 53 6.53 -15.88 38.15
C ALA A 53 7.40 -17.05 37.64
N ASP A 54 8.18 -16.84 36.57
CA ASP A 54 9.04 -17.85 35.92
C ASP A 54 10.51 -17.38 35.97
N ASP A 55 11.10 -17.35 37.17
CA ASP A 55 12.51 -16.99 37.30
C ASP A 55 13.39 -18.18 36.89
N ASP A 56 14.13 -18.03 35.78
CA ASP A 56 15.54 -18.41 35.82
C ASP A 56 16.34 -17.48 34.88
N GLY A 57 17.28 -16.77 35.47
CA GLY A 57 18.08 -15.76 34.81
C GLY A 57 18.99 -16.39 33.77
N THR A 58 18.92 -15.95 32.52
CA THR A 58 20.04 -16.09 31.57
C THR A 58 19.94 -15.28 30.29
N ASN A 59 18.97 -14.38 30.07
CA ASN A 59 18.82 -13.77 28.75
C ASN A 59 18.44 -12.28 28.78
N ASN A 60 19.34 -11.45 29.33
CA ASN A 60 19.19 -9.99 29.26
C ASN A 60 19.26 -9.49 27.80
N ASP A 61 20.05 -10.16 26.95
CA ASP A 61 20.22 -9.78 25.54
C ASP A 61 18.96 -10.05 24.71
N TYR A 62 18.26 -11.16 24.95
CA TYR A 62 17.00 -11.47 24.27
C TYR A 62 15.85 -10.57 24.74
N ARG A 63 15.91 -10.08 25.99
CA ARG A 63 14.98 -9.04 26.48
C ARG A 63 15.18 -7.73 25.72
N MET A 64 16.42 -7.30 25.49
CA MET A 64 16.73 -6.11 24.70
C MET A 64 16.36 -6.27 23.21
N LEU A 65 16.57 -7.46 22.63
CA LEU A 65 16.24 -7.73 21.23
C LEU A 65 14.71 -7.75 21.00
N TYR A 66 13.96 -8.42 21.88
CA TYR A 66 12.49 -8.40 21.88
C TYR A 66 11.96 -6.98 22.02
N GLN A 67 12.58 -6.21 22.90
CA GLN A 67 12.20 -4.82 23.13
C GLN A 67 12.46 -3.95 21.89
N LYS A 68 13.60 -4.10 21.20
CA LYS A 68 13.88 -3.38 19.94
C LYS A 68 12.86 -3.70 18.85
N GLU A 69 12.47 -4.97 18.70
CA GLU A 69 11.45 -5.37 17.72
C GLU A 69 10.09 -4.73 18.05
N PHE A 70 9.71 -4.73 19.33
CA PHE A 70 8.51 -4.04 19.81
C PHE A 70 8.56 -2.53 19.49
N PHE A 71 9.66 -1.85 19.79
CA PHE A 71 9.85 -0.43 19.46
C PHE A 71 9.66 -0.15 17.95
N MET A 72 10.13 -1.05 17.08
CA MET A 72 9.92 -0.93 15.63
C MET A 72 8.46 -1.20 15.22
N GLN A 73 7.77 -2.13 15.87
CA GLN A 73 6.33 -2.36 15.64
C GLN A 73 5.49 -1.15 16.08
N VAL A 74 5.83 -0.56 17.23
CA VAL A 74 5.24 0.66 17.76
C VAL A 74 5.43 1.82 16.78
N LEU A 75 6.65 2.02 16.27
CA LEU A 75 6.93 3.01 15.23
C LEU A 75 6.10 2.76 13.95
N ASN A 76 6.06 1.52 13.46
CA ASN A 76 5.36 1.22 12.21
C ASN A 76 3.83 1.28 12.33
N SER A 77 3.26 1.10 13.53
CA SER A 77 1.81 1.02 13.73
C SER A 77 1.21 2.25 14.41
N VAL A 78 1.82 2.74 15.48
CA VAL A 78 1.29 3.83 16.31
C VAL A 78 1.75 5.18 15.79
N TYR A 79 3.03 5.33 15.40
CA TYR A 79 3.51 6.59 14.80
C TYR A 79 2.85 6.83 13.44
N THR A 80 2.73 5.80 12.60
CA THR A 80 1.99 5.92 11.33
C THR A 80 0.47 6.07 11.54
N ARG A 81 -0.01 6.00 12.79
CA ARG A 81 -1.42 6.04 13.19
C ARG A 81 -2.27 4.97 12.51
N SER A 82 -1.64 3.89 12.08
CA SER A 82 -2.32 2.72 11.52
C SER A 82 -3.14 2.00 12.59
N MET A 83 -2.75 2.11 13.86
CA MET A 83 -3.47 1.58 15.01
C MET A 83 -3.59 2.61 16.14
N SER A 84 -4.74 2.65 16.81
CA SER A 84 -4.91 3.47 18.01
C SER A 84 -4.21 2.81 19.21
N ILE A 85 -3.61 3.62 20.09
CA ILE A 85 -2.88 3.18 21.29
C ILE A 85 -3.63 2.11 22.12
N PRO A 86 -4.95 2.22 22.40
CA PRO A 86 -5.65 1.21 23.19
C PRO A 86 -5.73 -0.15 22.50
N LYS A 87 -6.07 -0.15 21.20
CA LYS A 87 -6.15 -1.38 20.40
C LYS A 87 -4.80 -2.09 20.30
N PHE A 88 -3.72 -1.31 20.19
CA PHE A 88 -2.36 -1.86 20.12
C PHE A 88 -1.97 -2.56 21.44
N LEU A 89 -2.33 -1.97 22.58
CA LEU A 89 -2.14 -2.62 23.87
C LEU A 89 -2.98 -3.91 23.96
N ASP A 90 -4.24 -3.90 23.49
CA ASP A 90 -5.11 -5.08 23.52
C ASP A 90 -4.61 -6.25 22.67
N THR A 91 -3.92 -6.00 21.55
CA THR A 91 -3.31 -7.07 20.77
C THR A 91 -2.15 -7.76 21.50
N HIS A 92 -1.38 -7.00 22.28
CA HIS A 92 -0.31 -7.55 23.11
C HIS A 92 -0.80 -8.01 24.51
N THR A 93 -2.07 -7.77 24.87
CA THR A 93 -2.69 -8.33 26.08
C THR A 93 -3.29 -9.72 25.87
N ALA A 94 -3.71 -10.03 24.64
CA ALA A 94 -4.48 -11.23 24.32
C ALA A 94 -3.65 -12.50 24.07
N ASP A 95 -2.32 -12.41 24.13
CA ASP A 95 -1.44 -13.57 23.96
C ASP A 95 -1.30 -14.34 25.27
N GLU A 96 -2.29 -15.17 25.56
CA GLU A 96 -2.12 -16.45 26.29
C GLU A 96 -3.28 -17.44 26.08
N GLU A 97 -4.42 -17.04 25.50
CA GLU A 97 -5.47 -17.98 25.11
C GLU A 97 -5.85 -17.79 23.64
N THR A 98 -5.50 -18.76 22.81
CA THR A 98 -5.75 -18.89 21.35
C THR A 98 -4.72 -18.24 20.42
N THR A 99 -3.66 -19.00 20.17
CA THR A 99 -2.93 -19.03 18.91
C THR A 99 -3.89 -19.28 17.74
N ASP A 100 -4.51 -18.23 17.18
CA ASP A 100 -5.20 -18.26 15.87
C ASP A 100 -5.54 -16.86 15.32
N ASN A 101 -4.84 -15.81 15.74
CA ASN A 101 -5.14 -14.42 15.34
C ASN A 101 -3.97 -13.65 14.70
N SER A 102 -3.03 -14.34 14.04
CA SER A 102 -2.06 -13.72 13.12
C SER A 102 -2.71 -12.98 11.93
N SER A 103 -4.04 -13.00 11.82
CA SER A 103 -4.85 -12.42 10.74
C SER A 103 -5.35 -10.99 11.01
N LYS A 104 -5.06 -10.38 12.16
CA LYS A 104 -5.58 -9.03 12.47
C LYS A 104 -4.65 -7.88 12.04
N MET A 105 -3.34 -8.12 11.94
CA MET A 105 -2.38 -7.15 11.39
C MET A 105 -2.54 -6.96 9.87
N SER A 106 -3.15 -7.95 9.18
CA SER A 106 -3.45 -7.81 7.76
C SER A 106 -4.58 -6.83 7.46
N ASN A 107 -5.31 -6.28 8.42
CA ASN A 107 -6.46 -5.42 8.11
C ASN A 107 -6.09 -4.07 7.46
N ILE A 108 -4.86 -3.55 7.68
CA ILE A 108 -4.39 -2.36 6.95
C ILE A 108 -3.94 -2.73 5.52
N ASN A 109 -3.48 -3.98 5.32
CA ASN A 109 -3.08 -4.51 4.02
C ASN A 109 -4.26 -5.13 3.23
N ASN A 110 -5.35 -5.47 3.90
CA ASN A 110 -6.59 -5.98 3.32
C ASN A 110 -7.54 -4.83 2.93
N ASN A 111 -7.00 -3.65 2.65
CA ASN A 111 -7.72 -2.54 2.04
C ASN A 111 -8.13 -2.80 0.58
N ALA A 112 -8.20 -4.07 0.15
CA ALA A 112 -8.91 -4.43 -1.07
C ALA A 112 -10.39 -4.13 -0.84
N ARG A 113 -10.78 -2.87 -1.08
CA ARG A 113 -12.19 -2.47 -1.06
C ARG A 113 -12.93 -3.41 -2.03
N ASP A 114 -14.05 -3.96 -1.59
CA ASP A 114 -14.91 -4.77 -2.44
C ASP A 114 -15.55 -3.87 -3.50
N LEU A 115 -14.90 -3.78 -4.66
CA LEU A 115 -15.42 -3.07 -5.82
C LEU A 115 -16.30 -3.99 -6.68
N PRO A 116 -17.34 -3.46 -7.34
CA PRO A 116 -18.05 -4.20 -8.39
C PRO A 116 -17.09 -4.68 -9.50
N LEU A 117 -17.38 -5.84 -10.11
CA LEU A 117 -16.51 -6.44 -11.15
C LEU A 117 -16.15 -5.47 -12.28
N SER A 118 -17.12 -4.73 -12.81
CA SER A 118 -16.87 -3.77 -13.89
C SER A 118 -15.97 -2.60 -13.44
N ALA A 119 -16.13 -2.12 -12.20
CA ALA A 119 -15.24 -1.10 -11.63
C ALA A 119 -13.81 -1.64 -11.41
N LYS A 120 -13.67 -2.92 -11.03
CA LYS A 120 -12.37 -3.58 -10.92
C LYS A 120 -11.65 -3.63 -12.28
N PHE A 121 -12.34 -4.07 -13.34
CA PHE A 121 -11.77 -4.08 -14.70
C PHE A 121 -11.42 -2.68 -15.21
N LEU A 122 -12.24 -1.67 -14.90
CA LEU A 122 -11.96 -0.29 -15.29
C LEU A 122 -10.69 0.25 -14.61
N LEU A 123 -10.48 -0.10 -13.34
CA LEU A 123 -9.29 0.30 -12.60
C LEU A 123 -8.02 -0.42 -13.08
N ILE A 124 -8.13 -1.69 -13.47
CA ILE A 124 -7.01 -2.42 -14.11
C ILE A 124 -6.71 -1.81 -15.49
N ALA A 125 -7.74 -1.48 -16.28
CA ALA A 125 -7.59 -0.90 -17.60
C ALA A 125 -6.85 0.44 -17.56
N ILE A 126 -7.23 1.35 -16.64
CA ILE A 126 -6.55 2.64 -16.50
C ILE A 126 -5.11 2.47 -16.04
N TYR A 127 -4.85 1.53 -15.12
CA TYR A 127 -3.49 1.23 -14.68
C TYR A 127 -2.62 0.74 -15.85
N LEU A 128 -3.08 -0.24 -16.62
CA LEU A 128 -2.38 -0.75 -17.80
C LEU A 128 -2.14 0.34 -18.86
N ALA A 129 -3.12 1.22 -19.06
CA ALA A 129 -2.99 2.35 -19.98
C ALA A 129 -1.95 3.38 -19.51
N THR A 130 -1.75 3.56 -18.19
CA THR A 130 -0.74 4.49 -17.66
C THR A 130 0.67 3.94 -17.82
N GLN A 131 0.84 2.62 -17.65
CA GLN A 131 2.15 1.96 -17.74
C GLN A 131 2.59 1.76 -19.20
N ASN A 132 1.65 1.41 -20.08
CA ASN A 132 1.96 1.04 -21.46
C ASN A 132 1.90 2.25 -22.41
N PRO A 133 2.85 2.42 -23.34
CA PRO A 133 2.75 3.42 -24.40
C PRO A 133 1.64 3.09 -25.40
N ILE A 134 0.97 4.12 -25.93
CA ILE A 134 -0.12 4.00 -26.92
C ILE A 134 0.29 3.17 -28.16
N LYS A 135 1.57 3.26 -28.56
CA LYS A 135 2.13 2.55 -29.73
C LYS A 135 1.96 1.03 -29.67
N TYR A 136 1.91 0.45 -28.46
CA TYR A 136 1.89 -0.99 -28.27
C TYR A 136 0.51 -1.56 -27.94
N ASP A 137 -0.51 -0.71 -27.77
CA ASP A 137 -1.86 -1.16 -27.39
C ASP A 137 -2.43 -2.20 -28.37
N LEU A 138 -2.23 -2.00 -29.68
CA LEU A 138 -2.68 -2.96 -30.71
C LEU A 138 -2.01 -4.33 -30.58
N MET A 139 -0.75 -4.41 -30.13
CA MET A 139 -0.05 -5.68 -29.99
C MET A 139 -0.39 -6.41 -28.68
N LEU A 140 -0.85 -5.67 -27.68
CA LEU A 140 -1.17 -6.18 -26.34
C LEU A 140 -2.64 -6.60 -26.21
N TYR A 141 -3.55 -5.85 -26.82
CA TYR A 141 -5.00 -5.98 -26.61
C TYR A 141 -5.74 -6.59 -27.81
N ASP A 142 -5.05 -6.92 -28.91
CA ASP A 142 -5.68 -7.62 -30.03
C ASP A 142 -6.03 -9.08 -29.65
N LYS A 143 -7.34 -9.37 -29.59
CA LYS A 143 -7.94 -10.67 -29.21
C LYS A 143 -7.38 -11.83 -30.03
N GLN A 144 -7.00 -11.60 -31.30
CA GLN A 144 -6.48 -12.64 -32.18
C GLN A 144 -5.03 -13.02 -31.89
N SER A 145 -4.37 -12.37 -30.94
CA SER A 145 -2.91 -12.40 -30.81
C SER A 145 -2.35 -12.58 -29.40
N GLN A 146 -3.25 -12.77 -28.42
CA GLN A 146 -2.88 -13.01 -27.03
C GLN A 146 -1.82 -14.13 -26.94
N GLY A 147 -0.67 -13.80 -26.34
CA GLY A 147 0.50 -14.68 -26.23
C GLY A 147 1.65 -14.34 -27.19
N LYS A 148 1.47 -14.47 -28.52
CA LYS A 148 2.60 -14.36 -29.48
C LYS A 148 3.00 -12.91 -29.78
N LYS A 149 2.05 -11.98 -29.88
CA LYS A 149 2.33 -10.56 -30.17
C LYS A 149 2.70 -9.76 -28.91
N SER A 150 2.19 -10.12 -27.73
CA SER A 150 2.61 -9.52 -26.45
C SER A 150 4.12 -9.74 -26.18
N ARG A 151 4.64 -10.95 -26.40
CA ARG A 151 6.08 -11.22 -26.26
C ARG A 151 6.92 -10.41 -27.26
N ARG A 152 6.42 -10.20 -28.49
CA ARG A 152 7.07 -9.34 -29.49
C ARG A 152 7.05 -7.86 -29.08
N ALA A 153 5.95 -7.39 -28.49
CA ALA A 153 5.86 -6.02 -27.96
C ALA A 153 6.89 -5.79 -26.84
N LYS A 154 7.07 -6.75 -25.93
CA LYS A 154 8.11 -6.70 -24.89
C LYS A 154 9.53 -6.64 -25.48
N ILE A 155 9.82 -7.43 -26.52
CA ILE A 155 11.13 -7.43 -27.19
C ILE A 155 11.36 -6.10 -27.93
N MET A 156 10.35 -5.60 -28.65
CA MET A 156 10.44 -4.31 -29.35
C MET A 156 10.62 -3.15 -28.38
N TYR A 157 9.86 -3.13 -27.29
CA TYR A 157 10.00 -2.12 -26.23
C TYR A 157 11.41 -2.12 -25.64
N LYS A 158 11.95 -3.29 -25.27
CA LYS A 158 13.34 -3.41 -24.78
C LYS A 158 14.38 -2.92 -25.80
N ARG A 159 14.19 -3.19 -27.08
CA ARG A 159 15.08 -2.70 -28.14
C ARG A 159 15.00 -1.18 -28.28
N THR A 160 13.80 -0.60 -28.26
CA THR A 160 13.62 0.85 -28.31
C THR A 160 14.20 1.54 -27.08
N GLN A 161 14.07 0.96 -25.88
CA GLN A 161 14.67 1.49 -24.65
C GLN A 161 16.21 1.48 -24.69
N LEU A 162 16.81 0.46 -25.32
CA LEU A 162 18.26 0.37 -25.55
C LEU A 162 18.75 1.39 -26.59
N GLU A 163 17.95 1.68 -27.62
CA GLU A 163 18.27 2.73 -28.61
C GLU A 163 18.03 4.15 -28.05
N SER A 164 17.07 4.32 -27.12
CA SER A 164 16.72 5.60 -26.50
C SER A 164 17.46 5.88 -25.19
N SER A 165 18.40 5.03 -24.76
CA SER A 165 19.13 5.16 -23.49
C SER A 165 20.05 6.40 -23.39
N LYS A 166 20.03 7.29 -24.38
CA LYS A 166 20.68 8.61 -24.34
C LYS A 166 19.77 9.74 -23.85
N ILE A 167 18.46 9.52 -23.73
CA ILE A 167 17.53 10.56 -23.29
C ILE A 167 16.58 9.95 -22.25
N GLU A 168 16.64 10.53 -21.06
CA GLU A 168 15.80 10.28 -19.89
C GLU A 168 16.05 8.96 -19.14
N TYR A 169 16.76 9.12 -18.02
CA TYR A 169 16.26 8.62 -16.74
C TYR A 169 14.72 8.73 -16.75
N LEU A 170 14.01 7.63 -16.94
CA LEU A 170 12.57 7.55 -16.70
C LEU A 170 12.30 6.78 -15.40
N PRO A 171 12.83 7.18 -14.22
CA PRO A 171 12.19 6.85 -12.97
C PRO A 171 10.93 7.72 -12.87
N LEU A 172 9.84 7.16 -12.33
CA LEU A 172 8.72 7.94 -11.80
C LEU A 172 7.76 8.66 -12.78
N SER A 173 7.60 8.26 -14.04
CA SER A 173 6.47 8.77 -14.86
C SER A 173 5.17 8.02 -14.55
N SER A 174 4.75 8.03 -13.28
CA SER A 174 3.65 7.20 -12.76
C SER A 174 2.26 7.69 -13.13
N ASN A 175 2.11 8.72 -13.98
CA ASN A 175 0.90 9.51 -13.97
C ASN A 175 0.60 10.26 -15.28
N LYS A 176 0.80 9.59 -16.42
CA LYS A 176 0.43 10.16 -17.71
C LYS A 176 -1.10 10.19 -17.86
N PRO A 177 -1.68 11.34 -18.24
CA PRO A 177 -3.12 11.43 -18.49
C PRO A 177 -3.50 10.56 -19.71
N ILE A 178 -4.59 9.82 -19.59
CA ILE A 178 -5.14 8.92 -20.61
C ILE A 178 -6.45 9.50 -21.12
N SER A 179 -6.65 9.50 -22.43
CA SER A 179 -7.94 9.87 -23.02
C SER A 179 -9.00 8.81 -22.72
N LEU A 180 -10.24 9.25 -22.47
CA LEU A 180 -11.37 8.35 -22.21
C LEU A 180 -11.54 7.28 -23.30
N ASN A 181 -11.38 7.63 -24.57
CA ASN A 181 -11.53 6.70 -25.69
C ASN A 181 -10.53 5.53 -25.60
N ARG A 182 -9.27 5.81 -25.23
CA ARG A 182 -8.25 4.79 -25.05
C ARG A 182 -8.58 3.87 -23.86
N LEU A 183 -9.03 4.45 -22.74
CA LEU A 183 -9.43 3.70 -21.55
C LEU A 183 -10.57 2.72 -21.87
N LEU A 184 -11.62 3.19 -22.54
CA LEU A 184 -12.78 2.37 -22.90
C LEU A 184 -12.40 1.25 -23.89
N ALA A 185 -11.54 1.54 -24.87
CA ALA A 185 -11.04 0.53 -25.80
C ALA A 185 -10.29 -0.62 -25.08
N ILE A 186 -9.40 -0.27 -24.14
CA ILE A 186 -8.67 -1.25 -23.34
C ILE A 186 -9.64 -2.03 -22.43
N HIS A 187 -10.59 -1.35 -21.79
CA HIS A 187 -11.59 -1.99 -20.94
C HIS A 187 -12.44 -3.02 -21.70
N CYS A 188 -12.95 -2.67 -22.89
CA CYS A 188 -13.71 -3.58 -23.75
C CYS A 188 -12.85 -4.77 -24.23
N SER A 189 -11.55 -4.56 -24.45
CA SER A 189 -10.64 -5.65 -24.79
C SER A 189 -10.43 -6.62 -23.62
N LEU A 190 -10.33 -6.10 -22.40
CA LEU A 190 -10.08 -6.92 -21.20
C LEU A 190 -11.31 -7.73 -20.79
N GLN A 191 -12.50 -7.15 -20.89
CA GLN A 191 -13.73 -7.81 -20.50
C GLN A 191 -14.16 -8.90 -21.50
N GLY A 192 -13.63 -8.91 -22.73
CA GLY A 192 -13.87 -9.96 -23.72
C GLY A 192 -15.26 -9.88 -24.39
N ASP A 193 -16.24 -9.31 -23.70
CA ASP A 193 -17.60 -9.14 -24.17
C ASP A 193 -17.79 -7.80 -24.87
N SER A 194 -18.59 -7.80 -25.94
CA SER A 194 -19.08 -6.57 -26.57
C SER A 194 -20.15 -5.93 -25.67
N LEU A 195 -19.74 -5.41 -24.53
CA LEU A 195 -20.66 -4.71 -23.63
C LEU A 195 -21.13 -3.43 -24.34
N PRO A 196 -22.45 -3.20 -24.47
CA PRO A 196 -22.92 -1.91 -24.93
C PRO A 196 -22.38 -0.83 -24.00
N LEU A 197 -21.86 0.25 -24.59
CA LEU A 197 -21.32 1.39 -23.88
C LEU A 197 -22.48 2.13 -23.18
N THR A 198 -22.88 1.61 -22.03
CA THR A 198 -24.05 2.09 -21.28
C THR A 198 -23.66 3.25 -20.39
N THR A 199 -24.66 4.03 -20.00
CA THR A 199 -24.54 5.08 -18.96
C THR A 199 -23.90 4.54 -17.68
N GLN A 200 -24.05 3.25 -17.38
CA GLN A 200 -23.47 2.58 -16.23
C GLN A 200 -21.94 2.71 -16.16
N ILE A 201 -21.21 2.59 -17.28
CA ILE A 201 -19.74 2.71 -17.28
C ILE A 201 -19.33 4.11 -16.86
N TYR A 202 -20.02 5.14 -17.36
CA TYR A 202 -19.77 6.53 -16.99
C TYR A 202 -20.10 6.80 -15.52
N THR A 203 -21.18 6.23 -14.99
CA THR A 203 -21.50 6.34 -13.55
C THR A 203 -20.41 5.70 -12.69
N GLN A 204 -19.90 4.53 -13.08
CA GLN A 204 -18.80 3.87 -12.36
C GLN A 204 -17.51 4.67 -12.42
N LEU A 205 -17.23 5.31 -13.56
CA LEU A 205 -16.06 6.14 -13.72
C LEU A 205 -16.14 7.41 -12.85
N SER A 206 -17.33 8.01 -12.74
CA SER A 206 -17.60 9.10 -11.80
C SER A 206 -17.44 8.65 -10.34
N LEU A 207 -17.95 7.47 -9.97
CA LEU A 207 -17.78 6.90 -8.63
C LEU A 207 -16.31 6.60 -8.29
N LEU A 208 -15.53 6.07 -9.24
CA LEU A 208 -14.10 5.85 -9.03
C LEU A 208 -13.33 7.17 -8.85
N THR A 209 -13.80 8.23 -9.51
CA THR A 209 -13.26 9.59 -9.35
C THR A 209 -13.59 10.15 -7.97
N SER A 210 -14.85 10.00 -7.51
CA SER A 210 -15.26 10.47 -6.18
C SER A 210 -14.55 9.72 -5.05
N MET A 211 -14.24 8.44 -5.26
CA MET A 211 -13.45 7.61 -4.33
C MET A 211 -11.94 7.90 -4.36
N ARG A 212 -11.47 8.82 -5.22
CA ARG A 212 -10.05 9.16 -5.44
C ARG A 212 -9.16 7.99 -5.86
N LEU A 213 -9.75 6.96 -6.49
CA LEU A 213 -8.98 5.87 -7.10
C LEU A 213 -8.45 6.28 -8.48
N ILE A 214 -9.19 7.19 -9.13
CA ILE A 214 -8.88 7.83 -10.41
C ILE A 214 -9.00 9.34 -10.23
N GLU A 215 -8.18 10.10 -10.94
CA GLU A 215 -8.23 11.56 -10.98
C GLU A 215 -8.58 12.03 -12.39
N LEU A 216 -9.48 13.01 -12.50
CA LEU A 216 -9.77 13.69 -13.76
C LEU A 216 -8.76 14.83 -13.95
N VAL A 217 -7.89 14.69 -14.96
CA VAL A 217 -6.87 15.68 -15.33
C VAL A 217 -7.46 16.61 -16.39
N GLY A 218 -7.57 17.91 -16.09
CA GLY A 218 -8.09 18.91 -17.04
C GLY A 218 -9.34 19.67 -16.59
N SER A 219 -9.61 19.74 -15.28
CA SER A 219 -10.73 20.50 -14.70
C SER A 219 -10.42 21.98 -14.39
N SER A 220 -9.31 22.54 -14.87
CA SER A 220 -8.90 23.90 -14.50
C SER A 220 -8.36 24.68 -15.71
N ASN A 221 -9.24 24.96 -16.66
CA ASN A 221 -9.18 26.26 -17.33
C ASN A 221 -9.95 27.22 -16.41
N GLU A 222 -9.52 28.47 -16.30
CA GLU A 222 -9.91 29.51 -15.32
C GLU A 222 -11.43 29.84 -15.23
N THR A 223 -12.29 29.11 -15.94
CA THR A 223 -13.74 29.28 -15.99
C THR A 223 -14.55 28.14 -15.37
N GLY A 224 -13.92 27.14 -14.73
CA GLY A 224 -14.64 26.07 -14.02
C GLY A 224 -15.51 25.17 -14.90
N ILE A 225 -15.42 25.31 -16.23
CA ILE A 225 -16.14 24.49 -17.19
C ILE A 225 -15.30 23.24 -17.48
N ILE A 226 -15.83 22.09 -17.08
CA ILE A 226 -15.27 20.78 -17.43
C ILE A 226 -15.37 20.65 -18.96
N ASN A 227 -14.23 20.53 -19.65
CA ASN A 227 -14.23 20.21 -21.08
C ASN A 227 -14.76 18.79 -21.28
N LEU A 228 -16.07 18.65 -21.47
CA LEU A 228 -16.76 17.37 -21.75
C LEU A 228 -16.28 16.69 -23.03
N ASN A 229 -15.64 17.43 -23.94
CA ASN A 229 -15.26 16.95 -25.27
C ASN A 229 -14.18 15.85 -25.24
N GLU A 230 -13.25 15.89 -24.28
CA GLU A 230 -12.24 14.82 -24.13
C GLU A 230 -11.69 14.77 -22.71
N PRO A 231 -12.41 14.16 -21.75
CA PRO A 231 -11.93 14.02 -20.39
C PRO A 231 -10.70 13.12 -20.35
N LYS A 232 -9.66 13.57 -19.64
CA LYS A 232 -8.43 12.80 -19.45
C LYS A 232 -8.36 12.32 -18.01
N TYR A 233 -7.99 11.06 -17.83
CA TYR A 233 -7.94 10.42 -16.52
C TYR A 233 -6.52 9.99 -16.15
N ARG A 234 -6.25 9.95 -14.86
CA ARG A 234 -4.98 9.49 -14.27
C ARG A 234 -5.26 8.47 -13.19
N CYS A 235 -4.45 7.43 -13.12
CA CYS A 235 -4.55 6.42 -12.06
C CYS A 235 -3.81 6.91 -10.81
N THR A 236 -4.51 7.08 -9.70
CA THR A 236 -3.91 7.49 -8.41
C THR A 236 -3.58 6.28 -7.53
N SER A 237 -4.08 5.10 -7.91
CA SER A 237 -3.96 3.87 -7.14
C SER A 237 -2.55 3.27 -7.20
N SER A 238 -2.10 2.68 -6.09
CA SER A 238 -0.78 2.03 -6.02
C SER A 238 -0.71 0.74 -6.84
N SER A 239 0.48 0.41 -7.35
CA SER A 239 0.71 -0.82 -8.13
C SER A 239 0.33 -2.09 -7.34
N ASP A 240 0.67 -2.13 -6.05
CA ASP A 240 0.36 -3.29 -5.19
C ASP A 240 -1.15 -3.48 -5.00
N TYR A 241 -1.90 -2.38 -4.87
CA TYR A 241 -3.35 -2.43 -4.77
C TYR A 241 -3.97 -3.01 -6.04
N ILE A 242 -3.51 -2.57 -7.21
CA ILE A 242 -4.01 -3.07 -8.51
C ILE A 242 -3.65 -4.55 -8.71
N ARG A 243 -2.45 -4.98 -8.30
CA ARG A 243 -2.05 -6.39 -8.36
C ARG A 243 -2.92 -7.28 -7.47
N ARG A 244 -3.23 -6.83 -6.24
CA ARG A 244 -4.17 -7.53 -5.34
C ARG A 244 -5.58 -7.60 -5.93
N LEU A 245 -6.03 -6.51 -6.53
CA LEU A 245 -7.35 -6.43 -7.14
C LEU A 245 -7.47 -7.36 -8.37
N ALA A 246 -6.43 -7.49 -9.19
CA ALA A 246 -6.42 -8.44 -10.28
C ALA A 246 -6.30 -9.90 -9.83
N ALA A 247 -5.57 -10.18 -8.75
CA ALA A 247 -5.58 -11.50 -8.13
C ALA A 247 -7.01 -11.90 -7.68
N SER A 248 -7.85 -10.94 -7.27
CA SER A 248 -9.26 -11.23 -6.92
C SER A 248 -10.15 -11.59 -8.12
N ILE A 249 -9.68 -11.42 -9.36
CA ILE A 249 -10.39 -11.74 -10.60
C ILE A 249 -9.62 -12.79 -11.41
N ASP A 250 -8.60 -13.42 -10.82
CA ASP A 250 -7.68 -14.36 -11.48
C ASP A 250 -7.04 -13.81 -12.76
N PHE A 251 -6.82 -12.50 -12.80
CA PHE A 251 -6.29 -11.80 -13.97
C PHE A 251 -4.76 -11.58 -13.86
N LYS A 252 -4.00 -12.08 -14.83
CA LYS A 252 -2.53 -11.96 -14.86
C LYS A 252 -2.09 -10.64 -15.50
N ILE A 253 -1.91 -9.61 -14.67
CA ILE A 253 -1.47 -8.28 -15.12
C ILE A 253 -0.05 -8.32 -15.73
N ASP A 254 0.87 -9.12 -15.17
CA ASP A 254 2.30 -9.08 -15.53
C ASP A 254 2.57 -9.48 -17.00
N ASP A 255 1.65 -10.20 -17.64
CA ASP A 255 1.74 -10.55 -19.05
C ASP A 255 1.51 -9.34 -19.97
N LEU A 256 0.78 -8.33 -19.52
CA LEU A 256 0.38 -7.14 -20.29
C LEU A 256 1.22 -5.90 -19.99
N ILE A 257 1.98 -5.88 -18.90
CA ILE A 257 2.89 -4.77 -18.60
C ILE A 257 4.16 -4.87 -19.45
N LEU A 258 4.51 -3.76 -20.10
CA LEU A 258 5.79 -3.57 -20.79
C LEU A 258 6.80 -2.91 -19.84
N VAL A 259 7.38 -3.70 -18.94
CA VAL A 259 8.55 -3.33 -18.12
C VAL A 259 9.76 -4.14 -18.58
#